data_AF-A0A1H0U461-F1
#
_entry.id   AF-A0A1H0U461-F1
#
_cell.length_a   1.000
_cell.length_b   1.000
_cell.length_c   1.000
_cell.angle_alpha   90.00
_cell.angle_beta   90.00
_cell.angle_gamma   90.00
#
_symmetry.space_group_name_H-M   'P 1'
#
loop_
_entity.id
_entity.type
_entity.pdbx_description
1 polymer ?
#
loop_
_entity_poly.entity_id
_entity_poly.type
_entity_poly.pdbx_seq_one_letter_code
_entity_poly.pdbx_strand_id
1 'polypeptide(L)'
;MPFHGAMLPGGAGRGQDRWTTTRTAAIVLDGASSFAPDTADASEYVDLLLSETASRIDEDEELQAVLETAIRATSEALKLQAGVGPSSTVLLARLKAERLEVLALGDSTAVVKTSDGTVHRISDDRLSRTAAELRHRYRQRLMNGSGYDDEHRSLLGQLQQHERRERNVPYGYWIAEADPQAAKEAVCRQFDMGNVEWCVLATDGAQRVVDHLGVHWESVALMANHELVALLRRLHDWEQFEDPTAKFLPRAKQHDDKVLVTWTQ
;
A
#
# COMPACT_ATOMS: atom_id res chain seq x y z
N MET A 1 -17.85 10.54 9.49
CA MET A 1 -16.49 10.70 8.97
C MET A 1 -16.58 10.67 7.46
N PRO A 2 -15.87 11.52 6.71
CA PRO A 2 -16.03 11.60 5.26
C PRO A 2 -15.53 10.33 4.56
N PHE A 3 -14.69 9.54 5.23
CA PHE A 3 -14.14 8.30 4.69
C PHE A 3 -14.85 7.05 5.24
N HIS A 4 -14.99 6.04 4.39
CA HIS A 4 -15.37 4.67 4.73
C HIS A 4 -14.21 3.73 4.48
N GLY A 5 -14.00 2.73 5.32
CA GLY A 5 -12.87 1.82 5.14
C GLY A 5 -13.06 0.44 5.75
N ALA A 6 -12.28 -0.50 5.26
CA ALA A 6 -12.20 -1.86 5.75
C ALA A 6 -10.79 -2.43 5.57
N MET A 7 -10.47 -3.42 6.40
CA MET A 7 -9.23 -4.17 6.32
C MET A 7 -9.51 -5.66 6.54
N LEU A 8 -8.76 -6.52 5.86
CA LEU A 8 -8.79 -7.97 6.04
C LEU A 8 -7.36 -8.52 6.00
N PRO A 9 -6.87 -9.13 7.09
CA PRO A 9 -5.59 -9.82 7.07
C PRO A 9 -5.58 -10.99 6.08
N GLY A 10 -4.44 -11.23 5.43
CA GLY A 10 -4.24 -12.35 4.52
C GLY A 10 -4.11 -13.70 5.23
N GLY A 11 -3.82 -13.72 6.53
CA GLY A 11 -3.67 -14.95 7.30
C GLY A 11 -4.12 -14.81 8.75
N ALA A 12 -3.73 -15.79 9.57
CA ALA A 12 -3.97 -15.72 11.00
C ALA A 12 -3.18 -14.57 11.64
N GLY A 13 -3.83 -13.78 12.50
CA GLY A 13 -3.22 -12.63 13.19
C GLY A 13 -3.77 -11.29 12.72
N ARG A 14 -3.06 -10.21 13.04
CA ARG A 14 -3.51 -8.83 12.76
C ARG A 14 -3.10 -8.32 11.37
N GLY A 15 -2.20 -9.01 10.67
CA GLY A 15 -1.56 -8.48 9.47
C GLY A 15 -0.65 -7.28 9.77
N GLN A 16 -0.01 -6.78 8.72
CA GLN A 16 0.93 -5.66 8.69
C GLN A 16 0.36 -4.44 7.98
N ASP A 17 -0.83 -4.54 7.36
CA ASP A 17 -1.57 -3.39 6.89
C ASP A 17 -2.19 -2.59 8.03
N ARG A 18 -2.27 -1.27 7.89
CA ARG A 18 -3.02 -0.38 8.78
C ARG A 18 -3.72 0.71 8.00
N TRP A 19 -4.82 1.20 8.56
CA TRP A 19 -5.41 2.44 8.09
C TRP A 19 -6.06 3.20 9.23
N THR A 20 -6.19 4.51 9.07
CA THR A 20 -6.98 5.36 9.95
C THR A 20 -7.51 6.57 9.19
N THR A 21 -8.42 7.29 9.84
CA THR A 21 -8.95 8.56 9.34
C THR A 21 -8.83 9.61 10.41
N THR A 22 -8.50 10.83 10.01
CA THR A 22 -8.51 12.03 10.87
C THR A 22 -9.73 12.88 10.54
N ARG A 23 -9.71 14.16 10.94
CA ARG A 23 -10.78 15.10 10.58
C ARG A 23 -10.82 15.35 9.08
N THR A 24 -9.65 15.40 8.42
CA THR A 24 -9.57 15.76 6.99
C THR A 24 -8.85 14.73 6.13
N ALA A 25 -8.31 13.65 6.69
CA ALA A 25 -7.50 12.72 5.90
C ALA A 25 -7.84 11.24 6.13
N ALA A 26 -7.44 10.42 5.16
CA ALA A 26 -7.27 8.99 5.27
C ALA A 26 -5.79 8.63 5.09
N ILE A 27 -5.32 7.67 5.88
CA ILE A 27 -3.96 7.15 5.87
C ILE A 27 -4.06 5.64 5.71
N VAL A 28 -3.36 5.07 4.73
CA VAL A 28 -3.24 3.63 4.50
C VAL A 28 -1.77 3.26 4.43
N LEU A 29 -1.39 2.25 5.19
CA LEU A 29 -0.04 1.71 5.29
C LEU A 29 -0.07 0.22 4.97
N ASP A 30 0.84 -0.24 4.11
CA ASP A 30 1.06 -1.66 3.81
C ASP A 30 2.43 -2.03 4.37
N GLY A 31 2.47 -2.85 5.42
CA GLY A 31 3.71 -3.16 6.14
C GLY A 31 4.42 -4.37 5.57
N ALA A 32 5.76 -4.31 5.53
CA ALA A 32 6.60 -5.43 5.12
C ALA A 32 7.72 -5.69 6.14
N SER A 33 7.77 -6.92 6.64
CA SER A 33 8.84 -7.42 7.51
C SER A 33 10.24 -7.33 6.87
N SER A 34 11.21 -6.97 7.71
CA SER A 34 12.60 -7.35 7.47
C SER A 34 12.84 -8.79 7.94
N PHE A 35 13.71 -9.50 7.23
CA PHE A 35 14.21 -10.83 7.60
C PHE A 35 15.61 -10.75 8.22
N ALA A 36 16.10 -9.54 8.54
CA ALA A 36 17.34 -9.42 9.30
C ALA A 36 17.10 -9.81 10.77
N PRO A 37 18.03 -10.52 11.42
CA PRO A 37 17.92 -10.79 12.85
C PRO A 37 17.87 -9.48 13.64
N ASP A 38 17.14 -9.49 14.76
CA ASP A 38 17.03 -8.38 15.73
C ASP A 38 16.42 -7.07 15.20
N THR A 39 15.60 -7.11 14.13
CA THR A 39 14.83 -5.93 13.68
C THR A 39 13.51 -5.79 14.42
N ALA A 40 13.05 -4.54 14.61
CA ALA A 40 11.72 -4.25 15.13
C ALA A 40 10.61 -4.95 14.31
N ASP A 41 9.52 -5.28 14.98
CA ASP A 41 8.37 -5.92 14.35
C ASP A 41 7.72 -4.96 13.34
N ALA A 42 7.39 -5.45 12.15
CA ALA A 42 6.77 -4.61 11.13
C ALA A 42 5.42 -4.03 11.59
N SER A 43 4.67 -4.76 12.42
CA SER A 43 3.40 -4.29 13.00
C SER A 43 3.62 -3.12 13.96
N GLU A 44 4.70 -3.15 14.75
CA GLU A 44 5.07 -2.05 15.65
C GLU A 44 5.51 -0.81 14.86
N TYR A 45 6.29 -1.01 13.80
CA TYR A 45 6.67 0.07 12.88
C TYR A 45 5.46 0.75 12.25
N VAL A 46 4.53 -0.02 11.65
CA VAL A 46 3.33 0.57 11.04
C VAL A 46 2.39 1.19 12.07
N ASP A 47 2.24 0.61 13.27
CA ASP A 47 1.40 1.18 14.33
C ASP A 47 1.94 2.55 14.76
N LEU A 48 3.26 2.69 14.92
CA LEU A 48 3.89 3.96 15.27
C LEU A 48 3.89 4.97 14.10
N LEU A 49 4.25 4.55 12.89
CA LEU A 49 4.22 5.41 11.71
C LEU A 49 2.81 5.97 11.44
N LEU A 50 1.78 5.15 11.63
CA LEU A 50 0.38 5.57 11.51
C LEU A 50 0.05 6.66 12.55
N SER A 51 0.44 6.45 13.81
CA SER A 51 0.21 7.40 14.90
C SER A 51 0.94 8.73 14.66
N GLU A 52 2.22 8.67 14.28
CA GLU A 52 3.02 9.86 13.99
C GLU A 52 2.49 10.64 12.77
N THR A 53 1.99 9.95 11.75
CA THR A 53 1.39 10.60 10.57
C THR A 53 0.04 11.22 10.93
N ALA A 54 -0.83 10.48 11.61
CA ALA A 54 -2.18 10.91 11.97
C ALA A 54 -2.20 12.13 12.90
N SER A 55 -1.22 12.27 13.79
CA SER A 55 -1.13 13.42 14.70
C SER A 55 -0.73 14.74 14.01
N ARG A 56 -0.29 14.69 12.75
CA ARG A 56 0.26 15.85 12.02
C ARG A 56 -0.47 16.18 10.73
N ILE A 57 -1.11 15.19 10.10
CA ILE A 57 -1.66 15.33 8.74
C ILE A 57 -2.74 16.42 8.62
N ASP A 58 -3.44 16.75 9.70
CA ASP A 58 -4.51 17.75 9.70
C ASP A 58 -4.00 19.20 9.66
N GLU A 59 -2.71 19.43 9.91
CA GLU A 59 -2.05 20.74 9.87
C GLU A 59 -1.75 21.18 8.42
N ASP A 60 -1.58 22.49 8.20
CA ASP A 60 -1.32 23.05 6.87
C ASP A 60 0.17 22.95 6.46
N GLU A 61 0.69 21.73 6.48
CA GLU A 61 2.04 21.37 6.02
C GLU A 61 1.97 20.52 4.75
N GLU A 62 3.00 20.52 3.91
CA GLU A 62 3.07 19.63 2.75
C GLU A 62 3.07 18.15 3.17
N LEU A 63 2.34 17.28 2.46
CA LEU A 63 2.22 15.86 2.82
C LEU A 63 3.59 15.15 2.90
N GLN A 64 4.56 15.55 2.07
CA GLN A 64 5.91 15.02 2.11
C GLN A 64 6.66 15.43 3.39
N ALA A 65 6.47 16.66 3.88
CA ALA A 65 7.08 17.14 5.12
C ALA A 65 6.47 16.45 6.35
N VAL A 66 5.14 16.24 6.34
CA VAL A 66 4.43 15.44 7.35
C VAL A 66 5.01 14.03 7.40
N LEU A 67 5.15 13.38 6.25
CA LEU A 67 5.66 12.01 6.17
C LEU A 67 7.15 11.92 6.54
N GLU A 68 7.98 12.88 6.10
CA GLU A 68 9.41 12.95 6.48
C GLU A 68 9.55 12.99 8.01
N THR A 69 8.75 13.84 8.66
CA THR A 69 8.76 14.00 10.11
C THR A 69 8.26 12.74 10.83
N ALA A 70 7.20 12.10 10.31
CA ALA A 70 6.66 10.87 10.86
C ALA A 70 7.64 9.69 10.75
N ILE A 71 8.31 9.54 9.60
CA ILE A 71 9.35 8.52 9.40
C ILE A 71 10.50 8.76 10.37
N ARG A 72 10.96 10.00 10.51
CA ARG A 72 12.06 10.35 11.43
C ARG A 72 11.73 10.00 12.87
N ALA A 73 10.56 10.42 13.37
CA ALA A 73 10.13 10.14 14.74
C ALA A 73 9.98 8.63 15.00
N THR A 74 9.40 7.90 14.05
CA THR A 74 9.25 6.44 14.12
C THR A 74 10.61 5.74 14.16
N SER A 75 11.52 6.14 13.26
CA SER A 75 12.87 5.60 13.14
C SER A 75 13.69 5.82 14.42
N GLU A 76 13.61 7.02 15.01
CA GLU A 76 14.30 7.37 16.26
C GLU A 76 13.75 6.58 17.46
N ALA A 77 12.43 6.49 17.59
CA ALA A 77 11.78 5.78 18.68
C ALA A 77 12.09 4.28 18.68
N LEU A 78 12.11 3.65 17.50
CA LEU A 78 12.41 2.23 17.31
C LEU A 78 13.91 1.95 17.08
N LYS A 79 14.76 2.98 17.07
CA LYS A 79 16.21 2.90 16.86
C LYS A 79 16.58 2.15 15.58
N LEU A 80 15.87 2.44 14.49
CA LEU A 80 16.04 1.75 13.22
C LEU A 80 17.29 2.20 12.47
N GLN A 81 17.86 1.29 11.70
CA GLN A 81 18.97 1.57 10.79
C GLN A 81 18.50 1.42 9.35
N ALA A 82 18.86 2.40 8.52
CA ALA A 82 18.49 2.41 7.11
C ALA A 82 19.02 1.19 6.35
N GLY A 83 18.18 0.62 5.50
CA GLY A 83 18.46 -0.52 4.63
C GLY A 83 18.22 -1.89 5.26
N VAL A 84 17.91 -1.96 6.56
CA VAL A 84 17.74 -3.23 7.29
C VAL A 84 16.44 -3.30 8.08
N GLY A 85 15.73 -2.19 8.28
CA GLY A 85 14.52 -2.13 9.08
C GLY A 85 13.25 -2.67 8.40
N PRO A 86 12.15 -2.82 9.17
CA PRO A 86 10.82 -2.95 8.58
C PRO A 86 10.51 -1.75 7.71
N SER A 87 9.62 -1.92 6.74
CA SER A 87 9.21 -0.86 5.83
C SER A 87 7.72 -0.86 5.60
N SER A 88 7.19 0.23 5.05
CA SER A 88 5.79 0.32 4.67
C SER A 88 5.57 1.15 3.41
N THR A 89 4.62 0.75 2.57
CA THR A 89 4.04 1.69 1.60
C THR A 89 3.18 2.71 2.34
N VAL A 90 3.01 3.89 1.77
CA VAL A 90 2.21 4.96 2.36
C VAL A 90 1.29 5.54 1.30
N LEU A 91 -0.01 5.52 1.56
CA LEU A 91 -1.02 6.29 0.84
C LEU A 91 -1.68 7.28 1.78
N LEU A 92 -1.65 8.56 1.41
CA LEU A 92 -2.34 9.63 2.10
C LEU A 92 -3.35 10.28 1.14
N ALA A 93 -4.58 10.50 1.61
CA ALA A 93 -5.54 11.38 0.96
C ALA A 93 -5.99 12.42 1.98
N ARG A 94 -5.79 13.71 1.68
CA ARG A 94 -6.19 14.82 2.55
C ARG A 94 -7.13 15.77 1.83
N LEU A 95 -8.29 15.99 2.43
CA LEU A 95 -9.30 16.95 2.00
C LEU A 95 -8.97 18.34 2.54
N LYS A 96 -8.81 19.31 1.66
CA LYS A 96 -8.79 20.74 1.98
C LYS A 96 -10.01 21.41 1.35
N ALA A 97 -10.27 22.67 1.73
CA ALA A 97 -11.44 23.41 1.24
C ALA A 97 -11.51 23.46 -0.30
N GLU A 98 -10.38 23.63 -0.97
CA GLU A 98 -10.31 23.81 -2.43
C GLU A 98 -9.59 22.66 -3.16
N ARG A 99 -9.04 21.68 -2.43
CA ARG A 99 -8.29 20.60 -3.07
C ARG A 99 -8.30 19.28 -2.32
N LEU A 100 -8.25 18.19 -3.08
CA LEU A 100 -7.83 16.87 -2.60
C LEU A 100 -6.33 16.72 -2.86
N GLU A 101 -5.55 16.46 -1.82
CA GLU A 101 -4.13 16.13 -1.91
C GLU A 101 -3.94 14.62 -1.74
N VAL A 102 -3.19 14.00 -2.66
CA VAL A 102 -2.86 12.56 -2.63
C VAL A 102 -1.35 12.39 -2.64
N LEU A 103 -0.83 11.56 -1.74
CA LEU A 103 0.57 11.13 -1.71
C LEU A 103 0.63 9.60 -1.77
N ALA A 104 1.48 9.07 -2.65
CA ALA A 104 1.81 7.65 -2.74
C ALA A 104 3.32 7.43 -2.63
N LEU A 105 3.74 6.59 -1.69
CA LEU A 105 5.12 6.10 -1.53
C LEU A 105 5.07 4.57 -1.50
N GLY A 106 5.71 3.92 -2.47
CA GLY A 106 5.52 2.49 -2.72
C GLY A 106 4.28 2.17 -3.58
N ASP A 107 3.98 0.89 -3.72
CA ASP A 107 3.12 0.35 -4.77
C ASP A 107 1.62 0.24 -4.41
N SER A 108 1.21 0.73 -3.24
CA SER A 108 -0.20 1.00 -2.96
C SER A 108 -0.76 2.06 -3.92
N THR A 109 -2.04 1.94 -4.29
CA THR A 109 -2.67 2.78 -5.32
C THR A 109 -3.84 3.60 -4.80
N ALA A 110 -3.88 4.89 -5.14
CA ALA A 110 -5.07 5.71 -5.09
C ALA A 110 -5.75 5.79 -6.47
N VAL A 111 -7.07 5.71 -6.50
CA VAL A 111 -7.91 5.88 -7.69
C VAL A 111 -8.84 7.06 -7.46
N VAL A 112 -8.78 8.07 -8.32
CA VAL A 112 -9.55 9.31 -8.19
C VAL A 112 -10.35 9.54 -9.45
N LYS A 113 -11.65 9.82 -9.32
CA LYS A 113 -12.51 10.20 -10.43
C LYS A 113 -12.80 11.70 -10.38
N THR A 114 -12.68 12.34 -11.54
CA THR A 114 -13.04 13.74 -11.73
C THR A 114 -14.31 13.90 -12.57
N SER A 115 -14.97 15.04 -12.41
CA SER A 115 -16.24 15.41 -13.04
C SER A 115 -16.17 15.55 -14.57
N ASP A 116 -14.97 15.66 -15.13
CA ASP A 116 -14.71 15.57 -16.57
C ASP A 116 -14.78 14.13 -17.12
N GLY A 117 -14.98 13.15 -16.25
CA GLY A 117 -15.04 11.74 -16.58
C GLY A 117 -13.70 11.00 -16.45
N THR A 118 -12.60 11.69 -16.15
CA THR A 118 -11.26 11.08 -16.08
C THR A 118 -11.08 10.26 -14.79
N VAL A 119 -10.47 9.07 -14.91
CA VAL A 119 -10.07 8.25 -13.76
C VAL A 119 -8.54 8.27 -13.67
N HIS A 120 -8.03 8.85 -12.59
CA HIS A 120 -6.61 8.95 -12.30
C HIS A 120 -6.17 7.82 -11.38
N ARG A 121 -5.03 7.19 -11.70
CA ARG A 121 -4.35 6.24 -10.82
C ARG A 121 -3.04 6.85 -10.33
N ILE A 122 -2.85 6.86 -9.01
CA ILE A 122 -1.67 7.42 -8.36
C ILE A 122 -1.02 6.29 -7.57
N SER A 123 0.14 5.86 -8.01
CA SER A 123 0.98 4.85 -7.37
C SER A 123 2.44 5.12 -7.68
N ASP A 124 3.34 4.60 -6.86
CA ASP A 124 4.76 4.57 -7.14
C ASP A 124 5.17 3.17 -7.62
N ASP A 125 5.37 3.03 -8.92
CA ASP A 125 5.64 1.75 -9.56
C ASP A 125 7.13 1.40 -9.61
N ARG A 126 8.03 2.20 -9.02
CA ARG A 126 9.48 1.95 -9.03
C ARG A 126 9.84 0.60 -8.43
N LEU A 127 9.19 0.17 -7.35
CA LEU A 127 9.38 -1.17 -6.76
C LEU A 127 9.07 -2.29 -7.76
N SER A 128 7.99 -2.16 -8.55
CA SER A 128 7.60 -3.19 -9.50
C SER A 128 8.62 -3.41 -10.65
N ARG A 129 9.49 -2.42 -10.88
CA ARG A 129 10.52 -2.42 -11.92
C ARG A 129 11.85 -3.04 -11.46
N THR A 130 12.03 -3.24 -10.14
CA THR A 130 13.21 -3.89 -9.59
C THR A 130 13.22 -5.38 -9.93
N ALA A 131 14.42 -5.97 -10.04
CA ALA A 131 14.62 -7.40 -10.19
C ALA A 131 13.72 -8.05 -11.28
N ALA A 132 13.54 -7.37 -12.42
CA ALA A 132 12.55 -7.73 -13.43
C ALA A 132 12.62 -9.20 -13.87
N GLU A 133 13.83 -9.76 -13.99
CA GLU A 133 14.05 -11.18 -14.33
C GLU A 133 13.52 -12.14 -13.24
N LEU A 134 13.80 -11.86 -11.97
CA LEU A 134 13.30 -12.69 -10.86
C LEU A 134 11.77 -12.62 -10.77
N ARG A 135 11.20 -11.43 -10.97
CA ARG A 135 9.74 -11.24 -11.03
C ARG A 135 9.12 -12.01 -12.19
N HIS A 136 9.72 -11.91 -13.38
CA HIS A 136 9.28 -12.63 -14.56
C HIS A 136 9.30 -14.14 -14.31
N ARG A 137 10.42 -14.67 -13.80
CA ARG A 137 10.60 -16.10 -13.55
C ARG A 137 9.58 -16.66 -12.55
N TYR A 138 9.39 -16.05 -11.38
CA TYR A 138 8.43 -16.61 -10.41
C TYR A 138 6.98 -16.51 -10.95
N ARG A 139 6.63 -15.42 -11.66
CA ARG A 139 5.29 -15.26 -12.24
C ARG A 139 5.02 -16.29 -13.33
N GLN A 140 6.00 -16.55 -14.19
CA GLN A 140 5.90 -17.58 -15.24
C GLN A 140 5.72 -18.97 -14.62
N ARG A 141 6.44 -19.27 -13.53
CA ARG A 141 6.27 -20.53 -12.79
C ARG A 141 4.85 -20.67 -12.22
N LEU A 142 4.31 -19.61 -11.62
CA LEU A 142 2.91 -19.61 -11.14
C LEU A 142 1.90 -19.86 -12.26
N MET A 143 2.03 -19.15 -13.39
CA MET A 143 1.15 -19.33 -14.57
C MET A 143 1.22 -20.76 -15.13
N ASN A 144 2.38 -21.41 -15.04
CA ASN A 144 2.58 -22.80 -15.44
C ASN A 144 2.12 -23.83 -14.39
N GLY A 145 1.57 -23.37 -13.26
CA GLY A 145 1.04 -24.23 -12.19
C GLY A 145 2.09 -24.75 -11.22
N SER A 146 3.29 -24.16 -11.18
CA SER A 146 4.41 -24.60 -10.34
C SER A 146 4.89 -23.49 -9.39
N GLY A 147 4.09 -23.14 -8.39
CA GLY A 147 4.45 -22.14 -7.38
C GLY A 147 4.13 -22.57 -5.95
N TYR A 148 4.45 -21.70 -4.98
CA TYR A 148 4.34 -21.98 -3.54
C TYR A 148 5.13 -23.21 -3.04
N ASP A 149 6.05 -23.70 -3.87
CA ASP A 149 7.04 -24.72 -3.54
C ASP A 149 8.35 -24.11 -2.99
N ASP A 150 9.34 -24.97 -2.74
CA ASP A 150 10.66 -24.52 -2.26
C ASP A 150 11.40 -23.63 -3.25
N GLU A 151 11.27 -23.90 -4.56
CA GLU A 151 11.90 -23.06 -5.58
C GLU A 151 11.23 -21.68 -5.63
N HIS A 152 9.92 -21.59 -5.45
CA HIS A 152 9.19 -20.31 -5.34
C HIS A 152 9.66 -19.51 -4.13
N ARG A 153 9.77 -20.16 -2.96
CA ARG A 153 10.34 -19.53 -1.75
C ARG A 153 11.77 -19.04 -1.99
N SER A 154 12.60 -19.83 -2.67
CA SER A 154 13.98 -19.45 -3.01
C SER A 154 14.03 -18.22 -3.94
N LEU A 155 13.17 -18.17 -4.97
CA LEU A 155 13.07 -17.03 -5.88
C LEU A 155 12.63 -15.75 -5.16
N LEU A 156 11.65 -15.85 -4.26
CA LEU A 156 11.22 -14.71 -3.45
C LEU A 156 12.31 -14.24 -2.48
N GLY A 157 13.09 -15.16 -1.89
CA GLY A 157 14.24 -14.81 -1.08
C GLY A 157 15.31 -14.04 -1.87
N GLN A 158 15.58 -14.46 -3.12
CA GLN A 158 16.50 -13.74 -4.02
C GLN A 158 15.95 -12.36 -4.42
N LEU A 159 14.64 -12.27 -4.70
CA LEU A 159 13.95 -11.02 -5.02
C LEU A 159 14.10 -10.02 -3.87
N GLN A 160 13.78 -10.43 -2.65
CA GLN A 160 13.90 -9.58 -1.47
C GLN A 160 15.35 -9.14 -1.20
N GLN A 161 16.33 -10.02 -1.40
CA GLN A 161 17.75 -9.65 -1.29
C GLN A 161 18.16 -8.60 -2.32
N HIS A 162 17.62 -8.67 -3.54
CA HIS A 162 17.85 -7.69 -4.58
C HIS A 162 17.19 -6.35 -4.23
N GLU A 163 15.90 -6.37 -3.87
CA GLU A 163 15.14 -5.19 -3.45
C GLU A 163 15.84 -4.47 -2.30
N ARG A 164 16.35 -5.16 -1.28
CA ARG A 164 17.09 -4.48 -0.20
C ARG A 164 18.27 -3.63 -0.65
N ARG A 165 18.95 -4.00 -1.74
CA ARG A 165 20.09 -3.24 -2.28
C ARG A 165 19.66 -2.00 -3.06
N GLU A 166 18.41 -1.97 -3.51
CA GLU A 166 17.82 -0.89 -4.31
C GLU A 166 16.83 -0.04 -3.49
N ARG A 167 16.69 -0.32 -2.20
CA ARG A 167 15.80 0.39 -1.28
C ARG A 167 16.36 1.78 -0.95
N ASN A 168 15.53 2.81 -1.08
CA ASN A 168 15.81 4.19 -0.70
C ASN A 168 17.12 4.74 -1.27
N VAL A 169 17.42 4.38 -2.52
CA VAL A 169 18.57 4.90 -3.25
C VAL A 169 18.15 5.42 -4.63
N PRO A 170 18.84 6.43 -5.18
CA PRO A 170 18.60 6.89 -6.54
C PRO A 170 18.63 5.74 -7.56
N TYR A 171 17.71 5.79 -8.52
CA TYR A 171 17.49 4.73 -9.54
C TYR A 171 17.00 3.38 -9.02
N GLY A 172 16.82 3.23 -7.70
CA GLY A 172 16.11 2.11 -7.09
C GLY A 172 14.63 2.40 -6.90
N TYR A 173 14.12 2.08 -5.71
CA TYR A 173 12.74 2.41 -5.30
C TYR A 173 12.72 3.07 -3.92
N TRP A 174 11.59 3.68 -3.60
CA TRP A 174 11.41 4.42 -2.36
C TRP A 174 10.27 3.84 -1.55
N ILE A 175 10.48 3.76 -0.24
CA ILE A 175 9.56 3.15 0.71
C ILE A 175 9.73 3.82 2.07
N ALA A 176 8.66 3.91 2.88
CA ALA A 176 8.83 4.38 4.25
C ALA A 176 9.61 3.31 5.02
N GLU A 177 10.81 3.65 5.48
CA GLU A 177 11.65 2.78 6.30
C GLU A 177 12.28 3.64 7.40
N ALA A 178 13.60 3.64 7.57
CA ALA A 178 14.31 4.40 8.58
C ALA A 178 14.87 5.71 8.03
N ASP A 179 15.07 5.82 6.70
CA ASP A 179 15.50 7.06 6.04
C ASP A 179 14.30 7.98 5.76
N PRO A 180 14.18 9.13 6.47
CA PRO A 180 13.09 10.07 6.26
C PRO A 180 13.14 10.78 4.91
N GLN A 181 14.28 10.82 4.21
CA GLN A 181 14.36 11.45 2.89
C GLN A 181 13.51 10.74 1.83
N ALA A 182 13.14 9.46 2.05
CA ALA A 182 12.23 8.73 1.17
C ALA A 182 10.87 9.44 0.97
N ALA A 183 10.43 10.24 1.94
CA ALA A 183 9.20 11.02 1.81
C ALA A 183 9.23 12.05 0.67
N LYS A 184 10.40 12.63 0.38
CA LYS A 184 10.60 13.63 -0.70
C LYS A 184 10.45 13.03 -2.09
N GLU A 185 10.56 11.72 -2.17
CA GLU A 185 10.49 10.96 -3.41
C GLU A 185 9.08 10.46 -3.69
N ALA A 186 8.14 10.64 -2.75
CA ALA A 186 6.75 10.22 -2.93
C ALA A 186 6.09 10.89 -4.15
N VAL A 187 5.22 10.14 -4.82
CA VAL A 187 4.41 10.65 -5.94
C VAL A 187 3.23 11.43 -5.37
N CYS A 188 3.26 12.74 -5.58
CA CYS A 188 2.20 13.65 -5.14
C CYS A 188 1.29 14.08 -6.30
N ARG A 189 -0.02 14.16 -6.03
CA ARG A 189 -1.03 14.72 -6.93
C ARG A 189 -1.99 15.59 -6.14
N GLN A 190 -2.50 16.63 -6.80
CA GLN A 190 -3.52 17.51 -6.26
C GLN A 190 -4.64 17.63 -7.29
N PHE A 191 -5.86 17.69 -6.80
CA PHE A 191 -7.07 17.86 -7.59
C PHE A 191 -7.87 19.01 -7.01
N ASP A 192 -8.49 19.82 -7.86
CA ASP A 192 -9.49 20.80 -7.42
C ASP A 192 -10.66 20.05 -6.80
N MET A 193 -10.98 20.38 -5.54
CA MET A 193 -12.03 19.68 -4.78
C MET A 193 -13.40 19.77 -5.46
N GLY A 194 -13.69 20.87 -6.17
CA GLY A 194 -14.95 21.03 -6.90
C GLY A 194 -15.11 20.08 -8.08
N ASN A 195 -14.02 19.44 -8.52
CA ASN A 195 -14.00 18.51 -9.63
C ASN A 195 -13.85 17.05 -9.21
N VAL A 196 -13.62 16.74 -7.93
CA VAL A 196 -13.45 15.33 -7.50
C VAL A 196 -14.80 14.73 -7.13
N GLU A 197 -15.18 13.66 -7.83
CA GLU A 197 -16.41 12.91 -7.51
C GLU A 197 -16.16 11.91 -6.37
N TRP A 198 -15.06 11.16 -6.47
CA TRP A 198 -14.69 10.16 -5.46
C TRP A 198 -13.20 9.82 -5.49
N CYS A 199 -12.72 9.23 -4.38
CA CYS A 199 -11.36 8.75 -4.19
C CYS A 199 -11.38 7.39 -3.47
N VAL A 200 -10.57 6.44 -3.93
CA VAL A 200 -10.36 5.13 -3.29
C VAL A 200 -8.87 4.90 -3.09
N LEU A 201 -8.46 4.58 -1.86
CA LEU A 201 -7.13 4.11 -1.49
C LEU A 201 -7.16 2.58 -1.33
N ALA A 202 -6.19 1.89 -1.93
CA ALA A 202 -6.10 0.44 -1.89
C ALA A 202 -4.65 -0.03 -1.77
N THR A 203 -4.40 -0.97 -0.85
CA THR A 203 -3.14 -1.75 -0.85
C THR A 203 -3.11 -2.70 -2.04
N ASP A 204 -1.92 -3.17 -2.43
CA ASP A 204 -1.78 -4.00 -3.63
C ASP A 204 -2.56 -5.32 -3.50
N GLY A 205 -2.66 -5.85 -2.27
CA GLY A 205 -3.46 -7.00 -1.91
C GLY A 205 -4.95 -6.87 -2.23
N ALA A 206 -5.51 -5.67 -2.16
CA ALA A 206 -6.88 -5.41 -2.60
C ALA A 206 -6.94 -5.04 -4.09
N GLN A 207 -6.14 -4.05 -4.50
CA GLN A 207 -6.19 -3.42 -5.81
C GLN A 207 -6.02 -4.43 -6.95
N ARG A 208 -5.08 -5.35 -6.81
CA ARG A 208 -4.74 -6.30 -7.88
C ARG A 208 -5.87 -7.27 -8.15
N VAL A 209 -6.58 -7.71 -7.11
CA VAL A 209 -7.71 -8.63 -7.24
C VAL A 209 -8.95 -7.89 -7.76
N VAL A 210 -9.20 -6.66 -7.29
CA VAL A 210 -10.27 -5.78 -7.81
C VAL A 210 -10.13 -5.59 -9.32
N ASP A 211 -8.93 -5.23 -9.79
CA ASP A 211 -8.65 -5.06 -11.22
C ASP A 211 -8.78 -6.37 -12.00
N HIS A 212 -8.24 -7.48 -11.47
CA HIS A 212 -8.29 -8.78 -12.14
C HIS A 212 -9.73 -9.27 -12.33
N LEU A 213 -10.59 -9.06 -11.34
CA LEU A 213 -12.00 -9.46 -11.39
C LEU A 213 -12.88 -8.45 -12.14
N GLY A 214 -12.32 -7.33 -12.61
CA GLY A 214 -13.08 -6.28 -13.30
C GLY A 214 -14.12 -5.61 -12.41
N VAL A 215 -13.89 -5.55 -11.09
CA VAL A 215 -14.78 -4.82 -10.18
C VAL A 215 -14.62 -3.32 -10.44
N HIS A 216 -15.73 -2.66 -10.79
CA HIS A 216 -15.69 -1.23 -11.11
C HIS A 216 -15.36 -0.39 -9.87
N TRP A 217 -14.31 0.41 -9.94
CA TRP A 217 -13.87 1.29 -8.85
C TRP A 217 -14.95 2.29 -8.39
N GLU A 218 -15.81 2.75 -9.30
CA GLU A 218 -16.98 3.58 -8.96
C GLU A 218 -17.94 2.87 -8.00
N SER A 219 -18.18 1.56 -8.22
CA SER A 219 -19.00 0.79 -7.29
C SER A 219 -18.34 0.63 -5.92
N VAL A 220 -17.00 0.52 -5.87
CA VAL A 220 -16.24 0.43 -4.63
C VAL A 220 -16.30 1.75 -3.86
N ALA A 221 -16.17 2.88 -4.55
CA ALA A 221 -16.18 4.22 -3.96
C ALA A 221 -17.48 4.56 -3.21
N LEU A 222 -18.59 3.93 -3.59
CA LEU A 222 -19.91 4.15 -2.99
C LEU A 222 -20.23 3.19 -1.83
N MET A 223 -19.32 2.25 -1.50
CA MET A 223 -19.56 1.25 -0.47
C MET A 223 -19.37 1.82 0.95
N ALA A 224 -20.31 1.49 1.84
CA ALA A 224 -20.12 1.68 3.27
C ALA A 224 -19.14 0.64 3.85
N ASN A 225 -18.68 0.87 5.10
CA ASN A 225 -17.70 -0.01 5.77
C ASN A 225 -18.05 -1.51 5.71
N HIS A 226 -19.32 -1.87 5.94
CA HIS A 226 -19.74 -3.28 5.96
C HIS A 226 -19.75 -3.92 4.57
N GLU A 227 -20.00 -3.14 3.52
CA GLU A 227 -19.94 -3.58 2.12
C GLU A 227 -18.48 -3.73 1.67
N LEU A 228 -17.59 -2.82 2.10
CA LEU A 228 -16.15 -2.96 1.89
C LEU A 228 -15.62 -4.24 2.57
N VAL A 229 -16.05 -4.54 3.80
CA VAL A 229 -15.70 -5.81 4.47
C VAL A 229 -16.19 -7.01 3.66
N ALA A 230 -17.42 -6.98 3.14
CA ALA A 230 -17.96 -8.06 2.31
C ALA A 230 -17.18 -8.21 0.99
N LEU A 231 -16.80 -7.10 0.36
CA LEU A 231 -15.94 -7.10 -0.82
C LEU A 231 -14.59 -7.74 -0.52
N LEU A 232 -13.89 -7.31 0.53
CA LEU A 232 -12.58 -7.86 0.90
C LEU A 232 -12.64 -9.37 1.16
N ARG A 233 -13.71 -9.85 1.82
CA ARG A 233 -13.95 -11.30 2.00
C ARG A 233 -14.13 -12.00 0.66
N ARG A 234 -14.92 -11.44 -0.26
CA ARG A 234 -15.08 -12.00 -1.61
C ARG A 234 -13.76 -12.08 -2.39
N LEU A 235 -12.90 -11.06 -2.27
CA LEU A 235 -11.57 -11.08 -2.89
C LEU A 235 -10.71 -12.19 -2.29
N HIS A 236 -10.72 -12.35 -0.96
CA HIS A 236 -10.01 -13.41 -0.25
C HIS A 236 -10.53 -14.81 -0.60
N ASP A 237 -11.86 -14.99 -0.65
CA ASP A 237 -12.50 -16.26 -1.03
C ASP A 237 -12.12 -16.64 -2.47
N TRP A 238 -12.08 -15.68 -3.40
CA TRP A 238 -11.61 -15.94 -4.76
C TRP A 238 -10.15 -16.44 -4.78
N GLU A 239 -9.26 -15.80 -4.02
CA GLU A 239 -7.88 -16.28 -3.88
C GLU A 239 -7.80 -17.69 -3.27
N GLN A 240 -8.72 -18.04 -2.37
CA GLN A 240 -8.72 -19.30 -1.65
C GLN A 240 -9.27 -20.46 -2.49
N PHE A 241 -10.35 -20.21 -3.22
CA PHE A 241 -11.14 -21.27 -3.84
C PHE A 241 -11.01 -21.30 -5.38
N GLU A 242 -10.85 -20.15 -6.02
CA GLU A 242 -10.80 -20.04 -7.48
C GLU A 242 -9.36 -19.99 -8.01
N ASP A 243 -8.45 -19.34 -7.29
CA ASP A 243 -7.03 -19.23 -7.69
C ASP A 243 -6.03 -19.58 -6.57
N PRO A 244 -6.17 -20.73 -5.86
CA PRO A 244 -5.34 -21.06 -4.69
C PRO A 244 -3.84 -21.18 -4.97
N THR A 245 -3.46 -21.37 -6.23
CA THR A 245 -2.06 -21.53 -6.67
C THR A 245 -1.53 -20.30 -7.43
N ALA A 246 -2.31 -19.21 -7.46
CA ALA A 246 -2.00 -17.98 -8.17
C ALA A 246 -1.65 -18.17 -9.66
N LYS A 247 -2.33 -19.11 -10.29
CA LYS A 247 -2.18 -19.41 -11.71
C LYS A 247 -2.84 -18.33 -12.58
N PHE A 248 -4.00 -17.84 -12.16
CA PHE A 248 -4.76 -16.82 -12.90
C PHE A 248 -4.28 -15.40 -12.60
N LEU A 249 -3.95 -15.12 -11.34
CA LEU A 249 -3.34 -13.87 -10.89
C LEU A 249 -2.03 -14.16 -10.14
N PRO A 250 -0.88 -14.15 -10.83
CA PRO A 250 0.42 -14.45 -10.20
C PRO A 250 0.79 -13.48 -9.07
N ARG A 251 0.95 -14.02 -7.86
CA ARG A 251 1.23 -13.28 -6.62
C ARG A 251 2.17 -14.05 -5.70
N ALA A 252 2.98 -13.31 -4.93
CA ALA A 252 4.08 -13.87 -4.14
C ALA A 252 3.60 -14.83 -3.04
N LYS A 253 2.46 -14.53 -2.42
CA LYS A 253 1.78 -15.35 -1.41
C LYS A 253 0.32 -15.55 -1.82
N GLN A 254 -0.31 -16.62 -1.31
CA GLN A 254 -1.69 -16.95 -1.67
C GLN A 254 -2.66 -15.83 -1.27
N HIS A 255 -2.46 -15.29 -0.07
CA HIS A 255 -3.26 -14.22 0.50
C HIS A 255 -2.36 -13.10 1.00
N ASP A 256 -2.67 -11.90 0.55
CA ASP A 256 -2.14 -10.66 1.14
C ASP A 256 -3.14 -10.02 2.09
N ASP A 257 -2.63 -9.17 2.97
CA ASP A 257 -3.45 -8.21 3.70
C ASP A 257 -4.11 -7.26 2.68
N LYS A 258 -5.29 -6.77 3.04
CA LYS A 258 -6.11 -5.97 2.12
C LYS A 258 -6.69 -4.80 2.87
N VAL A 259 -6.50 -3.60 2.35
CA VAL A 259 -7.17 -2.39 2.80
C VAL A 259 -7.87 -1.71 1.64
N LEU A 260 -9.09 -1.24 1.91
CA LEU A 260 -9.80 -0.28 1.07
C LEU A 260 -10.26 0.87 1.96
N VAL A 261 -9.98 2.10 1.53
CA VAL A 261 -10.56 3.32 2.10
C VAL A 261 -11.14 4.16 0.98
N THR A 262 -12.35 4.68 1.17
CA THR A 262 -13.13 5.36 0.14
C THR A 262 -13.61 6.70 0.67
N TRP A 263 -13.74 7.66 -0.24
CA TRP A 263 -14.37 8.94 -0.04
C TRP A 263 -15.20 9.26 -1.28
N THR A 264 -16.37 9.84 -1.07
CA THR A 264 -17.24 10.35 -2.13
C THR A 264 -17.72 11.73 -1.72
N GLN A 265 -17.92 12.59 -2.70
CA GLN A 265 -18.51 13.92 -2.50
C GLN A 265 -19.98 13.84 -2.07
#